data_AF-A0A519N8S5-F1
#
_entry.id   AF-A0A519N8S5-F1
#
_cell.length_a   1.000
_cell.length_b   1.000
_cell.length_c   1.000
_cell.angle_alpha   90.00
_cell.angle_beta   90.00
_cell.angle_gamma   90.00
#
_symmetry.space_group_name_H-M   'P 1'
#
loop_
_entity.id
_entity.type
_entity.pdbx_description
1 polymer ?
#
loop_
_entity_poly.entity_id
_entity_poly.type
_entity_poly.pdbx_seq_one_letter_code
_entity_poly.pdbx_strand_id
1 'polypeptide(L)'
;MAFFGWDFQSFGWRKLALEQSAKLPQWTIYSLPDGLWSFSYVCLLLCLWKHEIGTAALFWILLAPFLAILSEFGQLFHIVPGTFDLVDILLYLTGSILPFLIFRNNSNRNIYENHF
;
A
#
# COMPACT_ATOMS: atom_id res chain seq x y z
N MET A 1 27.06 -18.61 0.61
CA MET A 1 27.31 -20.06 0.40
C MET A 1 26.33 -20.52 -0.67
N ALA A 2 26.79 -20.68 -1.91
CA ALA A 2 25.94 -21.10 -3.04
C ALA A 2 25.77 -22.62 -2.98
N PHE A 3 24.58 -23.09 -2.62
CA PHE A 3 24.29 -24.52 -2.44
C PHE A 3 24.20 -25.30 -3.77
N PHE A 4 24.27 -24.63 -4.93
CA PHE A 4 24.05 -25.25 -6.24
C PHE A 4 24.94 -24.72 -7.38
N GLY A 5 26.03 -24.00 -7.08
CA GLY A 5 26.93 -23.43 -8.11
C GLY A 5 26.34 -22.26 -8.92
N TRP A 6 25.07 -21.92 -8.71
CA TRP A 6 24.45 -20.71 -9.22
C TRP A 6 24.76 -19.55 -8.27
N ASP A 7 25.63 -18.64 -8.69
CA ASP A 7 25.82 -17.39 -7.99
C ASP A 7 24.70 -16.42 -8.36
N PHE A 8 23.64 -16.37 -7.54
CA PHE A 8 22.55 -15.42 -7.71
C PHE A 8 23.01 -13.95 -7.64
N GLN A 9 24.23 -13.68 -7.17
CA GLN A 9 24.80 -12.32 -7.19
C GLN A 9 25.24 -11.90 -8.60
N SER A 10 25.47 -12.85 -9.51
CA SER A 10 25.95 -12.59 -10.87
C SER A 10 24.87 -12.20 -11.89
N PHE A 11 23.59 -12.25 -11.53
CA PHE A 11 22.51 -11.90 -12.45
C PHE A 11 22.53 -10.40 -12.81
N GLY A 12 22.61 -10.11 -14.11
CA GLY A 12 22.64 -8.73 -14.63
C GLY A 12 21.45 -7.87 -14.16
N TRP A 13 20.26 -8.48 -14.03
CA TRP A 13 19.06 -7.81 -13.52
C TRP A 13 19.20 -7.31 -12.08
N ARG A 14 19.86 -8.09 -11.21
CA ARG A 14 20.12 -7.67 -9.83
C ARG A 14 21.08 -6.50 -9.78
N LYS A 15 22.13 -6.53 -10.61
CA LYS A 15 23.10 -5.42 -10.70
C LYS A 15 22.43 -4.12 -11.18
N LEU A 16 21.62 -4.21 -12.23
CA LEU A 16 20.85 -3.06 -12.73
C LEU A 16 19.87 -2.51 -11.68
N ALA A 17 19.18 -3.39 -10.95
CA ALA A 17 18.28 -2.97 -9.88
C ALA A 17 19.02 -2.24 -8.74
N LEU A 18 20.21 -2.74 -8.34
CA LEU A 18 21.03 -2.12 -7.31
C LEU A 18 21.58 -0.75 -7.73
N GLU A 19 22.04 -0.62 -8.97
CA GLU A 19 22.53 0.65 -9.53
C GLU A 19 21.41 1.70 -9.62
N GLN A 20 20.19 1.28 -9.92
CA GLN A 20 19.03 2.17 -9.96
C GLN A 20 18.53 2.51 -8.55
N SER A 21 18.47 1.53 -7.64
CA SER A 21 18.03 1.75 -6.26
C SER A 21 18.94 2.74 -5.53
N ALA A 22 20.24 2.77 -5.86
CA ALA A 22 21.18 3.73 -5.30
C ALA A 22 20.87 5.20 -5.66
N LYS A 23 20.10 5.44 -6.73
CA LYS A 23 19.72 6.78 -7.20
C LYS A 23 18.35 7.22 -6.69
N LEU A 24 17.56 6.30 -6.13
CA LEU A 24 16.21 6.58 -5.65
C LEU A 24 16.23 6.94 -4.16
N PRO A 25 15.31 7.81 -3.70
CA PRO A 25 15.08 7.99 -2.28
C PRO A 25 14.70 6.66 -1.61
N GLN A 26 15.18 6.45 -0.38
CA GLN A 26 14.91 5.22 0.38
C GLN A 26 13.42 4.94 0.53
N TRP A 27 12.60 5.97 0.80
CA TRP A 27 11.15 5.83 0.93
C TRP A 27 10.47 5.28 -0.33
N THR A 28 11.02 5.54 -1.52
CA THR A 28 10.44 5.04 -2.78
C THR A 28 10.62 3.52 -2.93
N ILE A 29 11.68 2.98 -2.32
CA ILE A 29 12.00 1.56 -2.39
C ILE A 29 11.33 0.81 -1.24
N TYR A 30 11.36 1.38 -0.04
CA TYR A 30 10.95 0.69 1.17
C TYR A 30 9.49 0.97 1.57
N SER A 31 8.98 2.18 1.34
CA SER A 31 7.69 2.61 1.88
C SER A 31 6.58 2.71 0.83
N LEU A 32 6.94 3.17 -0.38
CA LEU A 32 5.98 3.40 -1.47
C LEU A 32 5.25 2.12 -1.92
N PRO A 33 5.91 0.96 -2.08
CA PRO A 33 5.22 -0.27 -2.46
C PRO A 33 4.10 -0.64 -1.49
N ASP A 34 4.32 -0.46 -0.19
CA ASP A 34 3.35 -0.80 0.85
C ASP A 34 2.15 0.17 0.86
N GLY A 35 2.40 1.46 0.65
CA GLY A 35 1.34 2.45 0.43
C GLY A 35 0.48 2.14 -0.81
N LEU A 36 1.12 1.75 -1.92
CA LEU A 36 0.43 1.35 -3.15
C LEU A 36 -0.36 0.06 -2.99
N TRP A 37 0.16 -0.89 -2.21
CA TRP A 37 -0.55 -2.11 -1.84
C TRP A 37 -1.84 -1.77 -1.09
N SER A 38 -1.76 -0.92 -0.05
CA SER A 38 -2.93 -0.45 0.70
C SER A 38 -3.95 0.26 -0.21
N PHE A 39 -3.47 1.13 -1.12
CA PHE A 39 -4.31 1.79 -2.12
C PHE A 39 -5.06 0.80 -3.00
N SER A 40 -4.36 -0.20 -3.54
CA SER A 40 -4.96 -1.21 -4.41
C SER A 40 -6.00 -2.06 -3.68
N TYR A 41 -5.73 -2.39 -2.42
CA TYR A 41 -6.62 -3.15 -1.54
C TYR A 41 -7.93 -2.41 -1.30
N VAL A 42 -7.86 -1.14 -0.88
CA VAL A 42 -9.06 -0.34 -0.62
C VAL A 42 -9.85 -0.10 -1.91
N CYS A 43 -9.19 0.18 -3.04
CA CYS A 43 -9.86 0.28 -4.34
C CYS A 43 -10.64 -0.99 -4.69
N LEU A 44 -10.01 -2.16 -4.52
CA LEU A 44 -10.64 -3.45 -4.81
C LEU A 44 -11.88 -3.68 -3.94
N LEU A 45 -11.80 -3.40 -2.64
CA LEU A 45 -12.95 -3.59 -1.74
C LEU A 45 -14.09 -2.61 -2.02
N LEU A 46 -13.79 -1.36 -2.37
CA LEU A 46 -14.81 -0.40 -2.80
C LEU A 46 -15.53 -0.86 -4.07
N CYS A 47 -14.79 -1.42 -5.03
CA CYS A 47 -15.35 -2.03 -6.23
C CYS A 47 -16.22 -3.24 -5.92
N LEU A 48 -15.75 -4.16 -5.06
CA LEU A 48 -16.49 -5.36 -4.69
C LEU A 48 -17.82 -5.03 -3.99
N TRP A 49 -17.83 -3.99 -3.16
CA TRP A 49 -19.04 -3.52 -2.50
C TRP A 49 -19.89 -2.57 -3.33
N LYS A 50 -19.61 -2.42 -4.63
CA LYS A 50 -20.37 -1.56 -5.55
C LYS A 50 -20.56 -0.13 -5.03
N HIS A 51 -19.59 0.39 -4.27
CA HIS A 51 -19.66 1.71 -3.60
C HIS A 51 -20.69 1.82 -2.47
N GLU A 52 -21.34 0.73 -2.06
CA GLU A 52 -22.23 0.70 -0.90
C GLU A 52 -21.41 0.49 0.38
N ILE A 53 -21.12 1.58 1.10
CA ILE A 53 -20.28 1.55 2.30
C ILE A 53 -21.14 1.24 3.53
N GLY A 54 -21.52 -0.03 3.69
CA GLY A 54 -22.10 -0.53 4.92
C GLY A 54 -21.08 -0.66 6.07
N THR A 55 -21.55 -0.87 7.29
CA THR A 55 -20.67 -1.08 8.47
C THR A 55 -19.75 -2.29 8.31
N ALA A 56 -20.26 -3.39 7.75
CA ALA A 56 -19.45 -4.57 7.44
C ALA A 56 -18.39 -4.30 6.36
N ALA A 57 -18.74 -3.54 5.31
CA ALA A 57 -17.80 -3.15 4.27
C ALA A 57 -16.67 -2.27 4.84
N LEU A 58 -17.02 -1.29 5.66
CA LEU A 58 -16.07 -0.40 6.31
C LEU A 58 -15.10 -1.17 7.23
N PHE A 59 -15.60 -2.16 7.97
CA PHE A 59 -14.75 -3.02 8.79
C PHE A 59 -13.68 -3.72 7.95
N TRP A 60 -14.04 -4.38 6.86
CA TRP A 60 -13.08 -5.06 5.98
C TRP A 60 -12.10 -4.10 5.31
N ILE A 61 -12.59 -2.92 4.90
CA ILE A 61 -11.75 -1.90 4.27
C ILE A 61 -10.70 -1.35 5.24
N LEU A 62 -11.09 -1.09 6.49
CA LEU A 62 -10.19 -0.51 7.49
C LEU A 62 -9.29 -1.55 8.18
N LEU A 63 -9.65 -2.84 8.15
CA LEU A 63 -8.91 -3.89 8.84
C LEU A 63 -7.43 -3.95 8.44
N ALA A 64 -7.14 -4.03 7.13
CA ALA A 64 -5.77 -4.14 6.64
C ALA A 64 -4.91 -2.90 6.95
N PRO A 65 -5.32 -1.66 6.62
CA PRO A 65 -4.52 -0.49 6.94
C PRO A 65 -4.41 -0.23 8.45
N PHE A 66 -5.42 -0.60 9.24
CA PHE A 66 -5.34 -0.55 10.70
C PHE A 66 -4.25 -1.50 11.23
N LEU A 67 -4.20 -2.74 10.75
CA LEU A 67 -3.18 -3.70 11.14
C LEU A 67 -1.78 -3.27 10.68
N ALA A 68 -1.65 -2.69 9.50
CA ALA A 68 -0.39 -2.15 9.00
C ALA A 68 0.13 -1.03 9.91
N ILE A 69 -0.69 -0.03 10.21
CA ILE A 69 -0.33 1.07 11.13
C ILE A 69 -0.03 0.52 12.54
N LEU A 70 -0.82 -0.43 13.03
CA LEU A 70 -0.58 -1.05 14.34
C LEU A 70 0.77 -1.79 14.38
N SER A 71 1.19 -2.41 13.27
CA SER A 71 2.49 -3.07 13.19
C SER A 71 3.65 -2.07 13.30
N GLU A 72 3.55 -0.87 12.72
CA GLU A 72 4.53 0.21 12.90
C GLU A 72 4.64 0.65 14.36
N PHE A 73 3.50 0.82 15.06
CA PHE A 73 3.53 1.05 16.50
C PHE A 73 4.14 -0.12 17.28
N GLY A 74 3.91 -1.35 16.84
CA GLY A 74 4.56 -2.54 17.39
C GLY A 74 6.09 -2.52 17.23
N GLN A 75 6.59 -1.98 16.12
CA GLN A 75 8.02 -1.79 15.89
C GLN A 75 8.61 -0.72 16.81
N LEU A 76 7.86 0.35 17.11
CA LEU A 76 8.28 1.38 18.07
C LEU A 76 8.55 0.82 19.48
N PHE A 77 7.76 -0.17 19.92
CA PHE A 77 7.94 -0.85 21.20
C PHE A 77 8.86 -2.07 21.13
N HIS A 78 9.50 -2.33 19.98
CA HIS A 78 10.31 -3.52 19.72
C HIS A 78 9.57 -4.86 19.93
N ILE A 79 8.24 -4.83 19.87
CA ILE A 79 7.38 -6.02 19.94
C ILE A 79 7.40 -6.76 18.61
N VAL A 80 7.43 -5.99 17.51
CA VAL A 80 7.49 -6.49 16.14
C VAL A 80 8.88 -6.20 15.57
N PRO A 81 9.56 -7.17 14.92
CA PRO A 81 10.82 -6.91 14.26
C PRO A 81 10.60 -5.97 13.07
N GLY A 82 11.29 -4.82 13.07
CA GLY A 82 11.19 -3.81 12.01
C GLY A 82 11.85 -2.49 12.42
N THR A 83 11.76 -1.49 11.55
CA THR A 83 12.24 -0.13 11.80
C THR A 83 11.05 0.82 11.69
N PHE A 84 10.68 1.44 12.81
CA PHE A 84 9.62 2.45 12.80
C PHE A 84 9.99 3.60 11.86
N ASP A 85 9.19 3.77 10.80
CA ASP A 85 9.30 4.90 9.87
C ASP A 85 7.97 5.66 9.77
N LEU A 86 8.04 6.98 9.97
CA LEU A 86 6.89 7.86 9.82
C LEU A 86 6.40 7.91 8.37
N VAL A 87 7.28 7.67 7.40
CA VAL A 87 6.93 7.67 5.98
C VAL A 87 6.02 6.49 5.63
N ASP A 88 6.21 5.34 6.27
CA ASP A 88 5.35 4.16 6.11
C ASP A 88 3.92 4.48 6.58
N ILE A 89 3.79 5.10 7.76
CA ILE A 89 2.48 5.53 8.28
C ILE A 89 1.80 6.53 7.35
N LEU A 90 2.53 7.53 6.85
CA LEU A 90 1.98 8.50 5.90
C LEU A 90 1.51 7.84 4.60
N LEU A 91 2.24 6.85 4.09
CA LEU A 91 1.89 6.13 2.87
C LEU A 91 0.73 5.16 3.07
N TYR A 92 0.63 4.49 4.21
CA TYR A 92 -0.57 3.72 4.56
C TYR A 92 -1.81 4.60 4.69
N LEU A 93 -1.69 5.78 5.33
CA LEU A 93 -2.80 6.72 5.47
C LEU A 93 -3.26 7.27 4.12
N THR A 94 -2.32 7.79 3.32
CA THR A 94 -2.63 8.35 1.99
C THR A 94 -3.15 7.27 1.05
N GLY A 95 -2.53 6.09 1.02
CA GLY A 95 -2.99 4.93 0.25
C GLY A 95 -4.40 4.50 0.63
N SER A 96 -4.78 4.57 1.90
CA SER A 96 -6.12 4.21 2.35
C SER A 96 -7.17 5.29 2.05
N ILE A 97 -6.81 6.57 2.10
CA ILE A 97 -7.75 7.70 1.96
C ILE A 97 -8.02 8.06 0.50
N LEU A 98 -6.98 8.02 -0.36
CA LEU A 98 -7.10 8.41 -1.78
C LEU A 98 -8.22 7.67 -2.54
N PRO A 99 -8.42 6.35 -2.39
CA PRO A 99 -9.50 5.63 -3.03
C PRO A 99 -10.87 6.23 -2.72
N PHE A 100 -11.15 6.56 -1.46
CA PHE A 100 -12.44 7.16 -1.09
C PHE A 100 -12.68 8.50 -1.78
N LEU A 101 -11.63 9.33 -1.94
CA LEU A 101 -11.73 10.60 -2.66
C LEU A 101 -12.04 10.40 -4.14
N ILE A 102 -11.39 9.42 -4.78
CA ILE A 102 -11.60 9.09 -6.20
C ILE A 102 -13.02 8.56 -6.41
N PHE A 103 -13.45 7.59 -5.60
CA PHE A 103 -14.75 6.94 -5.75
C PHE A 103 -15.93 7.84 -5.38
N ARG A 104 -15.77 8.75 -4.40
CA ARG A 104 -16.78 9.77 -4.08
C ARG A 104 -17.08 10.66 -5.30
N ASN A 105 -16.06 11.04 -6.06
CA ASN A 105 -16.24 11.88 -7.25
C ASN A 105 -16.98 11.14 -8.38
N ASN A 106 -16.71 9.85 -8.55
CA ASN A 106 -17.37 9.02 -9.57
C ASN A 106 -18.85 8.78 -9.27
N SER A 107 -19.23 8.57 -8.00
CA SER A 107 -20.64 8.42 -7.63
C SER A 107 -21.47 9.66 -7.97
N ASN A 108 -20.92 10.87 -7.75
CA ASN A 108 -21.60 12.11 -8.10
C ASN A 108 -21.78 12.26 -9.61
N ARG A 109 -20.77 11.90 -10.42
CA ARG A 109 -20.88 11.96 -11.89
C ARG A 109 -21.96 11.06 -12.45
N ASN A 110 -22.09 9.84 -11.92
CA ASN A 110 -23.12 8.89 -12.37
C ASN A 110 -24.54 9.44 -12.16
N ILE A 111 -24.78 10.23 -11.10
CA ILE A 111 -26.09 10.86 -10.88
C ILE A 111 -26.40 11.90 -11.97
N TYR A 112 -25.42 12.70 -12.39
CA TYR A 112 -25.64 13.72 -13.41
C TYR A 112 -25.83 13.16 -14.83
N GLU A 113 -25.19 12.04 -15.17
CA GLU A 113 -25.37 11.40 -16.50
C GLU A 113 -26.70 10.66 -16.64
N ASN A 114 -27.30 10.16 -15.56
CA ASN A 114 -28.61 9.50 -15.60
C ASN A 114 -29.82 10.46 -15.65
N HIS A 115 -29.58 11.78 -15.65
CA HIS A 115 -30.62 12.82 -15.70
C HIS A 115 -30.72 13.55 -17.05
N PHE A 116 -30.06 13.06 -18.10
CA PHE A 116 -30.21 13.49 -19.50
C PHE A 116 -30.79 12.35 -20.34
#